data_AF-A0A3B4AQX3-F1
#
_entry.id   AF-A0A3B4AQX3-F1
#
_cell.length_a   1.000
_cell.length_b   1.000
_cell.length_c   1.000
_cell.angle_alpha   90.00
_cell.angle_beta   90.00
_cell.angle_gamma   90.00
#
_symmetry.space_group_name_H-M   'P 1'
#
loop_
_entity.id
_entity.type
_entity.pdbx_description
1 polymer ?
#
loop_
_entity_poly.entity_id
_entity_poly.type
_entity_poly.pdbx_seq_one_letter_code
_entity_poly.pdbx_strand_id
1 'polypeptide(L)'
;RGSVGVKYHWQTANVKVSGVDDMVLLSKISEDAITENLRKRYNDDYIFTYIGPVLISVNPFKQLPYFTDREVELYQGAAQYENPPHIYALADNMFRNMMIDAENQCVIIR
;
A
#
# COMPACT_ATOMS: atom_id res chain seq x y z
N ARG A 1 31.18 -29.26 0.66
CA ARG A 1 30.15 -29.04 -0.38
C ARG A 1 28.79 -29.33 0.24
N GLY A 2 28.08 -28.31 0.71
CA GLY A 2 26.73 -28.44 1.25
C GLY A 2 25.94 -27.23 0.78
N SER A 3 25.15 -27.42 -0.28
CA SER A 3 24.35 -26.37 -0.88
C SER A 3 23.19 -26.03 0.06
N VAL A 4 23.20 -24.83 0.63
CA VAL A 4 22.07 -24.29 1.39
C VAL A 4 20.98 -23.95 0.37
N GLY A 5 19.98 -24.81 0.27
CA GLY A 5 18.82 -24.57 -0.58
C GLY A 5 18.00 -23.40 -0.04
N VAL A 6 17.89 -22.33 -0.83
CA VAL A 6 16.96 -21.23 -0.59
C VAL A 6 15.54 -21.78 -0.67
N LYS A 7 14.82 -21.78 0.46
CA LYS A 7 13.40 -22.12 0.49
C LYS A 7 12.59 -20.91 0.02
N TYR A 8 12.17 -20.91 -1.24
CA TYR A 8 11.07 -20.07 -1.69
C TYR A 8 9.78 -20.66 -1.13
N HIS A 9 9.37 -20.17 0.03
CA HIS A 9 8.13 -20.60 0.66
C HIS A 9 6.99 -19.70 0.18
N TRP A 10 6.27 -20.13 -0.86
CA TRP A 10 4.97 -19.55 -1.22
C TRP A 10 3.92 -20.01 -0.19
N GLN A 11 4.10 -19.75 1.10
CA GLN A 11 3.00 -19.95 2.03
C GLN A 11 1.92 -18.96 1.62
N THR A 12 0.85 -19.48 1.04
CA THR A 12 -0.45 -18.82 1.07
C THR A 12 -0.81 -18.68 2.54
N ALA A 13 -0.24 -17.66 3.20
CA ALA A 13 -0.86 -17.08 4.37
C ALA A 13 -2.32 -16.85 3.97
N ASN A 14 -3.27 -17.18 4.84
CA ASN A 14 -4.66 -16.81 4.63
C ASN A 14 -4.72 -15.28 4.50
N VAL A 15 -4.53 -14.76 3.29
CA VAL A 15 -4.58 -13.34 3.00
C VAL A 15 -6.05 -13.00 3.13
N LYS A 16 -6.41 -12.42 4.27
CA LYS A 16 -7.74 -11.88 4.48
C LYS A 16 -7.90 -10.78 3.43
N VAL A 17 -8.64 -11.08 2.36
CA VAL A 17 -8.89 -10.12 1.28
C VAL A 17 -9.88 -9.08 1.80
N SER A 18 -9.35 -7.99 2.35
CA SER A 18 -10.15 -6.86 2.81
C SER A 18 -10.35 -5.87 1.67
N GLY A 19 -11.36 -6.14 0.84
CA GLY A 19 -11.62 -5.31 -0.35
C GLY A 19 -10.46 -5.29 -1.35
N VAL A 20 -10.42 -4.27 -2.19
CA VAL A 20 -9.34 -4.02 -3.17
C VAL A 20 -8.39 -2.93 -2.65
N ASP A 21 -7.10 -3.13 -2.93
CA ASP A 21 -6.03 -2.18 -2.59
C ASP A 21 -6.06 -0.92 -3.47
N ASP A 22 -6.49 -1.06 -4.73
CA ASP A 22 -6.74 0.06 -5.65
C ASP A 22 -8.20 0.04 -6.11
N MET A 23 -8.93 1.11 -5.80
CA MET A 23 -10.35 1.22 -6.13
C MET A 23 -10.63 1.43 -7.62
N VAL A 24 -9.61 1.69 -8.44
CA VAL A 24 -9.73 1.62 -9.91
C VAL A 24 -10.08 0.19 -10.37
N LEU A 25 -9.78 -0.83 -9.55
CA LEU A 25 -10.09 -2.23 -9.83
C LEU A 25 -11.51 -2.65 -9.40
N LEU A 26 -12.32 -1.74 -8.84
CA LEU A 26 -13.72 -2.03 -8.52
C LEU A 26 -14.51 -2.32 -9.81
N SER A 27 -15.38 -3.34 -9.76
CA SER A 27 -16.21 -3.73 -10.91
C SER A 27 -17.22 -2.65 -11.34
N LYS A 28 -17.60 -1.77 -10.40
CA LYS A 28 -18.42 -0.60 -10.63
C LYS A 28 -17.83 0.57 -9.86
N ILE A 29 -17.57 1.67 -10.56
CA ILE A 29 -17.16 2.92 -9.94
C ILE A 29 -18.44 3.67 -9.55
N SER A 30 -18.87 3.50 -8.30
CA SER A 30 -19.96 4.25 -7.67
C SER A 30 -19.57 4.67 -6.25
N GLU A 31 -20.22 5.73 -5.75
CA GLU A 31 -20.00 6.20 -4.38
C GLU A 31 -20.24 5.10 -3.34
N ASP A 32 -21.30 4.32 -3.52
CA ASP A 32 -21.61 3.15 -2.67
C ASP A 32 -20.48 2.10 -2.70
N ALA A 33 -19.94 1.80 -3.89
CA ALA A 33 -18.89 0.79 -4.04
C ALA A 33 -17.57 1.25 -3.39
N ILE A 34 -17.23 2.53 -3.55
CA ILE A 34 -16.06 3.16 -2.92
C ILE A 34 -16.21 3.13 -1.40
N THR A 35 -17.36 3.60 -0.89
CA THR A 35 -17.65 3.65 0.55
C THR A 35 -17.61 2.26 1.17
N GLU A 36 -18.19 1.26 0.49
CA GLU A 36 -18.18 -0.12 0.96
C GLU A 36 -16.77 -0.73 0.99
N ASN A 37 -15.91 -0.40 0.01
CA ASN A 37 -14.52 -0.85 0.00
C ASN A 37 -13.74 -0.24 1.17
N LEU A 38 -13.82 1.08 1.35
CA LEU A 38 -13.17 1.78 2.45
C LEU A 38 -13.64 1.26 3.81
N ARG A 39 -14.95 1.02 3.97
CA ARG A 39 -15.53 0.45 5.20
C ARG A 39 -15.01 -0.94 5.50
N LYS A 40 -14.94 -1.83 4.50
CA LYS A 40 -14.37 -3.19 4.67
C LYS A 40 -12.92 -3.13 5.12
N ARG A 41 -12.10 -2.33 4.43
CA ARG A 41 -10.67 -2.15 4.72
C ARG A 41 -10.44 -1.59 6.11
N TYR A 42 -11.17 -0.54 6.47
CA TYR A 42 -11.11 0.07 7.78
C TYR A 42 -11.43 -0.92 8.91
N ASN A 43 -12.46 -1.76 8.75
CA ASN A 43 -12.84 -2.76 9.74
C ASN A 43 -11.78 -3.86 9.93
N ASP A 44 -10.88 -4.02 8.96
CA ASP A 44 -9.76 -4.96 8.99
C ASP A 44 -8.42 -4.27 9.26
N ASP A 45 -8.47 -3.04 9.77
CA ASP A 45 -7.33 -2.18 10.14
C ASP A 45 -6.46 -1.67 8.98
N TYR A 46 -6.92 -1.82 7.74
CA TYR A 46 -6.29 -1.23 6.56
C TYR A 46 -6.74 0.21 6.36
N ILE A 47 -5.91 1.16 6.82
CA ILE A 47 -6.21 2.59 6.76
C ILE A 47 -5.82 3.26 5.44
N PHE A 48 -5.02 2.60 4.61
CA PHE A 48 -4.51 3.13 3.35
C PHE A 48 -5.11 2.37 2.16
N THR A 49 -5.59 3.11 1.16
CA THR A 49 -6.19 2.55 -0.07
C THR A 49 -5.87 3.46 -1.26
N TYR A 50 -5.48 2.89 -2.40
CA TYR A 50 -5.28 3.65 -3.62
C TYR A 50 -6.60 3.94 -4.34
N ILE A 51 -6.62 5.06 -5.06
CA ILE A 51 -7.54 5.31 -6.17
C ILE A 51 -6.69 5.87 -7.32
N GLY A 52 -6.10 4.95 -8.10
CA GLY A 52 -5.08 5.29 -9.09
C GLY A 52 -3.88 6.00 -8.43
N PRO A 53 -3.50 7.22 -8.87
CA PRO A 53 -2.33 7.92 -8.33
C PRO A 53 -2.54 8.53 -6.94
N VAL A 54 -3.77 8.53 -6.42
CA VAL A 54 -4.10 9.14 -5.12
C VAL A 54 -4.09 8.05 -4.04
N LEU A 55 -3.47 8.37 -2.90
CA LEU A 55 -3.54 7.55 -1.69
C LEU A 55 -4.59 8.12 -0.73
N ILE A 56 -5.61 7.34 -0.43
CA ILE A 56 -6.62 7.66 0.58
C ILE A 56 -6.17 7.10 1.93
N SER A 57 -6.25 7.93 2.97
CA SER A 57 -6.04 7.54 4.36
C SER A 57 -7.33 7.76 5.16
N VAL A 58 -7.77 6.74 5.89
CA VAL A 58 -8.91 6.81 6.82
C VAL A 58 -8.39 6.78 8.25
N ASN A 59 -8.65 7.84 9.03
CA ASN A 59 -8.14 7.96 10.41
C ASN A 59 -8.73 6.85 11.31
N PRO A 60 -7.90 5.95 11.89
CA PRO A 60 -8.37 4.86 12.74
C PRO A 60 -8.79 5.29 14.15
N PHE A 61 -8.44 6.50 14.59
CA PHE A 61 -8.62 6.98 15.98
C PHE A 61 -8.04 6.02 17.05
N LYS A 62 -7.11 5.15 16.65
CA LYS A 62 -6.37 4.22 17.50
C LYS A 62 -4.93 4.08 17.00
N GLN A 63 -4.05 3.64 17.89
CA GLN A 63 -2.67 3.30 17.54
C GLN A 63 -2.66 1.98 16.75
N LEU A 64 -1.98 1.98 15.61
CA LEU A 64 -1.73 0.80 14.80
C LEU A 64 -0.22 0.70 14.52
N PRO A 65 0.35 -0.52 14.41
CA PRO A 65 1.78 -0.71 14.15
C PRO A 65 2.12 -0.49 12.66
N TYR A 66 1.85 0.72 12.15
CA TYR A 66 2.01 1.07 10.72
C TYR A 66 3.30 1.82 10.39
N PHE A 67 3.95 2.41 11.39
CA PHE A 67 5.11 3.27 11.20
C PHE A 67 6.31 2.71 11.95
N THR A 68 6.69 1.47 11.65
CA THR A 68 7.88 0.84 12.22
C THR A 68 8.97 0.71 11.15
N ASP A 69 10.21 0.46 11.58
CA ASP A 69 11.34 0.26 10.67
C ASP A 69 11.10 -0.87 9.68
N ARG A 70 10.32 -1.88 10.09
CA ARG A 70 9.92 -3.00 9.23
C ARG A 70 9.16 -2.52 7.99
N GLU A 71 8.24 -1.58 8.12
CA GLU A 71 7.50 -1.05 6.97
C GLU A 71 8.42 -0.21 6.09
N VAL A 72 9.36 0.55 6.67
CA VAL A 72 10.35 1.30 5.87
C VAL A 72 11.15 0.35 4.98
N GLU A 73 11.69 -0.73 5.56
CA GLU A 73 12.44 -1.77 4.83
C GLU A 73 11.59 -2.46 3.76
N LEU A 74 10.31 -2.70 4.04
CA LEU A 74 9.39 -3.35 3.10
C LEU A 74 9.17 -2.50 1.84
N TYR A 75 9.05 -1.18 1.98
CA TYR A 75 8.70 -0.30 0.87
C TYR A 75 9.90 0.30 0.14
N GLN A 76 11.08 0.35 0.76
CA GLN A 76 12.27 0.92 0.15
C GLN A 76 12.68 0.14 -1.11
N GLY A 77 12.68 0.80 -2.26
CA GLY A 77 13.05 0.22 -3.56
C GLY A 77 12.08 -0.82 -4.13
N ALA A 78 10.95 -1.09 -3.46
CA ALA A 78 9.94 -2.05 -3.92
C ALA A 78 9.26 -1.57 -5.23
N ALA A 79 8.78 -2.50 -6.04
CA ALA A 79 8.01 -2.15 -7.23
C ALA A 79 6.63 -1.58 -6.83
N GLN A 80 6.07 -0.72 -7.69
CA GLN A 80 4.73 -0.19 -7.46
C GLN A 80 3.71 -1.35 -7.47
N TYR A 81 2.83 -1.37 -6.47
CA TYR A 81 1.83 -2.43 -6.23
C TYR A 81 2.39 -3.81 -5.84
N GLU A 82 3.70 -3.94 -5.57
CA GLU A 82 4.27 -5.16 -4.99
C GLU A 82 3.78 -5.37 -3.55
N ASN A 83 3.67 -4.25 -2.82
CA ASN A 83 3.23 -4.21 -1.43
C ASN A 83 1.87 -3.51 -1.30
N PRO A 84 1.15 -3.73 -0.19
CA PRO A 84 -0.13 -3.06 0.07
C PRO A 84 0.00 -1.53 0.06
N PRO A 85 -1.11 -0.78 -0.12
CA PRO A 85 -1.09 0.67 -0.12
C PRO A 85 -0.50 1.24 1.17
N HIS A 86 0.48 2.14 1.03
CA HIS A 86 1.13 2.77 2.16
C HIS A 86 1.77 4.11 1.79
N ILE A 87 1.92 4.99 2.77
CA ILE A 87 2.56 6.30 2.56
C ILE A 87 4.05 6.15 2.21
N TYR A 88 4.73 5.13 2.72
CA TYR A 88 6.14 4.87 2.38
C TYR A 88 6.32 4.43 0.92
N ALA A 89 5.36 3.71 0.33
CA ALA A 89 5.38 3.44 -1.10
C ALA A 89 5.31 4.74 -1.93
N LEU A 90 4.45 5.67 -1.52
CA LEU A 90 4.33 6.98 -2.17
C LEU A 90 5.64 7.78 -2.03
N ALA A 91 6.20 7.83 -0.81
CA ALA A 91 7.44 8.55 -0.54
C ALA A 91 8.64 8.00 -1.31
N ASP A 92 8.79 6.66 -1.35
CA ASP A 92 9.86 6.00 -2.11
C ASP A 92 9.72 6.25 -3.61
N ASN A 93 8.50 6.14 -4.15
CA ASN A 93 8.23 6.42 -5.57
C ASN A 93 8.59 7.87 -5.93
N MET A 94 8.14 8.84 -5.13
CA MET A 94 8.49 10.25 -5.34
C MET A 94 9.99 10.51 -5.25
N PHE A 95 10.67 9.91 -4.28
CA PHE A 95 12.12 10.05 -4.15
C PHE A 95 12.84 9.48 -5.37
N ARG A 96 12.43 8.30 -5.85
CA ARG A 96 13.00 7.70 -7.07
C ARG A 96 12.75 8.55 -8.31
N ASN A 97 11.53 9.05 -8.51
CA ASN A 97 11.21 9.89 -9.67
C ASN A 97 12.02 11.19 -9.62
N MET A 98 12.14 11.82 -8.45
CA MET A 98 12.99 13.00 -8.28
C MET A 98 14.45 12.73 -8.69
N MET A 99 14.98 11.55 -8.36
CA MET A 99 16.36 11.16 -8.69
C MET A 99 16.54 10.77 -10.16
N ILE A 100 15.54 10.13 -10.77
CA ILE A 100 15.58 9.67 -12.17
C ILE A 100 15.36 10.83 -13.14
N ASP A 101 14.31 11.62 -12.89
CA ASP A 101 13.88 12.70 -13.79
C ASP A 101 14.63 14.01 -13.50
N ALA A 102 15.29 14.11 -12.35
CA ALA A 102 15.94 15.33 -11.86
C ALA A 102 14.97 16.52 -11.74
N GLU A 103 13.70 16.24 -11.47
CA GLU A 103 12.63 17.22 -11.34
C GLU A 103 12.03 17.24 -9.93
N ASN A 104 11.62 18.42 -9.48
CA ASN A 104 11.01 18.62 -8.16
C ASN A 104 9.65 17.89 -8.05
N GLN A 105 9.41 17.24 -6.92
CA GLN A 105 8.17 16.54 -6.62
C GLN A 105 7.41 17.23 -5.49
N CYS A 106 6.07 17.11 -5.46
CA CYS A 106 5.25 17.64 -4.37
C CYS A 106 4.13 16.67 -3.96
N VAL A 107 3.82 16.64 -2.66
CA VAL A 107 2.62 15.96 -2.12
C VAL A 107 1.62 17.02 -1.71
N ILE A 108 0.38 16.86 -2.14
CA ILE A 108 -0.75 17.69 -1.69
C ILE A 108 -1.62 16.83 -0.77
N ILE A 109 -1.64 17.18 0.52
CA ILE A 109 -2.53 16.58 1.52
C ILE A 109 -3.75 17.50 1.66
N ARG A 110 -4.96 16.93 1.60
CA ARG A 110 -6.23 17.65 1.75
C ARG A 110 -7.01 17.14 2.94
#